data_AF-E8MC74-F1
#
_entry.id   AF-E8MC74-F1
#
_cell.length_a   1.000
_cell.length_b   1.000
_cell.length_c   1.000
_cell.angle_alpha   90.00
_cell.angle_beta   90.00
_cell.angle_gamma   90.00
#
_symmetry.space_group_name_H-M   'P 1'
#
loop_
_entity.id
_entity.type
_entity.pdbx_description
1 polymer ?
#
loop_
_entity_poly.entity_id
_entity_poly.type
_entity_poly.pdbx_seq_one_letter_code
_entity_poly.pdbx_strand_id
1 'polypeptide(L)'
;MGEERQQRSYSFEVDGEQVALSAVTRDGDKEPILFLHGFGSTKEDYTGIVNFPRFDGHPFLAYDAPGFGQSRCQNLHKVDITFLVKTALKVLELVKFERFHLVGHSMGGLTALMLAQLIPERVLSFTDIEGNIAPEDCFLSRQIVEYDRESDEQFFTDFIQRTSQSADYASALYAASLPHKVQLDVVRSVFSSMVELSDHGQLMACFLGLPMPKMFMFGEQNDHLSYLEHIESHGVTLAKIPYCGHFPMYSNPVAMWQKIGENISAA
;
A
#
# COMPACT_ATOMS: atom_id res chain seq x y z
N MET A 1 25.17 16.68 2.67
CA MET A 1 23.87 17.20 3.12
C MET A 1 22.83 16.50 2.27
N GLY A 2 22.10 15.53 2.82
CA GLY A 2 21.09 14.79 2.04
C GLY A 2 19.99 15.74 1.60
N GLU A 3 19.56 15.63 0.35
CA GLU A 3 18.47 16.44 -0.20
C GLU A 3 17.21 16.27 0.67
N GLU A 4 16.69 17.41 1.12
CA GLU A 4 15.65 17.48 2.13
C GLU A 4 14.30 17.00 1.55
N ARG A 5 13.53 16.25 2.35
CA ARG A 5 12.17 15.84 1.99
C ARG A 5 11.29 17.08 1.85
N GLN A 6 10.45 17.10 0.83
CA GLN A 6 9.52 18.20 0.54
C GLN A 6 8.08 17.73 0.73
N GLN A 7 7.28 18.52 1.44
CA GLN A 7 5.83 18.36 1.45
C GLN A 7 5.26 19.00 0.18
N ARG A 8 4.39 18.28 -0.52
CA ARG A 8 3.72 18.76 -1.74
C ARG A 8 2.24 18.47 -1.69
N SER A 9 1.47 19.27 -2.41
CA SER A 9 0.05 19.03 -2.62
C SER A 9 -0.26 19.01 -4.11
N TYR A 10 -1.14 18.10 -4.52
CA TYR A 10 -1.58 17.96 -5.91
C TYR A 10 -3.10 18.01 -5.96
N SER A 11 -3.66 18.76 -6.90
CA SER A 11 -5.11 18.79 -7.13
C SER A 11 -5.42 18.43 -8.56
N PHE A 12 -6.32 17.48 -8.76
CA PHE A 12 -6.72 16.97 -10.07
C PHE A 12 -8.06 16.26 -9.99
N GLU A 13 -8.58 15.81 -11.13
CA GLU A 13 -9.84 15.09 -11.24
C GLU A 13 -9.57 13.59 -11.51
N VAL A 14 -10.35 12.71 -10.87
CA VAL A 14 -10.41 11.27 -11.17
C VAL A 14 -11.88 10.88 -11.32
N ASP A 15 -12.27 10.35 -12.47
CA ASP A 15 -13.65 9.93 -12.76
C ASP A 15 -14.73 10.99 -12.46
N GLY A 16 -14.43 12.27 -12.71
CA GLY A 16 -15.33 13.38 -12.43
C GLY A 16 -15.32 13.89 -10.97
N GLU A 17 -14.50 13.30 -10.10
CA GLU A 17 -14.39 13.70 -8.70
C GLU A 17 -13.10 14.49 -8.45
N GLN A 18 -13.23 15.65 -7.80
CA GLN A 18 -12.07 16.45 -7.41
C GLN A 18 -11.30 15.79 -6.27
N VAL A 19 -9.99 15.60 -6.47
CA VAL A 19 -9.06 15.02 -5.50
C VAL A 19 -8.00 16.06 -5.15
N ALA A 20 -7.75 16.24 -3.85
CA ALA A 20 -6.63 16.99 -3.31
C ALA A 20 -5.72 16.05 -2.53
N LEU A 21 -4.56 15.73 -3.09
CA LEU A 21 -3.58 14.84 -2.48
C LEU A 21 -2.53 15.62 -1.66
N SER A 22 -2.20 15.09 -0.50
CA SER A 22 -1.00 15.46 0.27
C SER A 22 0.09 14.42 0.04
N ALA A 23 1.32 14.87 -0.22
CA ALA A 23 2.44 14.03 -0.60
C ALA A 23 3.75 14.47 0.05
N VAL A 24 4.67 13.52 0.21
CA VAL A 24 6.07 13.76 0.53
C VAL A 24 6.91 13.30 -0.65
N THR A 25 7.83 14.16 -1.08
CA THR A 25 8.74 13.89 -2.18
C THR A 25 10.19 14.11 -1.80
N ARG A 26 11.09 13.51 -2.55
CA ARG A 26 12.49 13.91 -2.64
C ARG A 26 12.88 13.84 -4.10
N ASP A 27 13.65 14.82 -4.56
CA ASP A 27 14.20 14.81 -5.90
C ASP A 27 15.45 13.90 -5.96
N GLY A 28 15.99 13.70 -7.15
CA GLY A 28 17.13 12.81 -7.38
C GLY A 28 17.37 12.59 -8.87
N ASP A 29 18.45 11.91 -9.20
CA ASP A 29 18.89 11.64 -10.57
C ASP A 29 18.83 10.16 -10.96
N LYS A 30 18.54 9.27 -10.00
CA LYS A 30 18.27 7.85 -10.23
C LYS A 30 16.79 7.58 -10.52
N GLU A 31 16.47 6.31 -10.66
CA GLU A 31 15.15 5.78 -10.94
C GLU A 31 14.22 6.03 -9.75
N PRO A 32 13.04 6.63 -9.97
CA PRO A 32 12.16 7.04 -8.89
C PRO A 32 11.47 5.87 -8.20
N ILE A 33 11.02 6.10 -6.96
CA ILE A 33 10.27 5.13 -6.16
C ILE A 33 8.88 5.70 -5.84
N LEU A 34 7.82 4.95 -6.20
CA LEU A 34 6.44 5.26 -5.80
C LEU A 34 6.04 4.38 -4.62
N PHE A 35 5.58 5.01 -3.54
CA PHE A 35 5.07 4.33 -2.35
C PHE A 35 3.56 4.51 -2.21
N LEU A 36 2.84 3.39 -2.03
CA LEU A 36 1.40 3.34 -1.82
C LEU A 36 1.08 2.71 -0.45
N HIS A 37 0.52 3.48 0.48
CA HIS A 37 0.27 3.02 1.84
C HIS A 37 -0.99 2.13 1.97
N GLY A 38 -1.08 1.38 3.08
CA GLY A 38 -2.24 0.56 3.43
C GLY A 38 -3.43 1.32 4.01
N PHE A 39 -4.56 0.64 4.19
CA PHE A 39 -5.75 1.24 4.80
C PHE A 39 -5.42 1.75 6.21
N GLY A 40 -5.70 3.02 6.50
CA GLY A 40 -5.41 3.61 7.82
C GLY A 40 -3.96 4.00 8.07
N SER A 41 -3.06 3.76 7.11
CA SER A 41 -1.71 4.30 7.06
C SER A 41 -1.67 5.65 6.35
N THR A 42 -0.50 6.28 6.30
CA THR A 42 -0.27 7.57 5.62
C THR A 42 1.12 7.62 4.99
N LYS A 43 1.39 8.64 4.18
CA LYS A 43 2.71 8.88 3.56
C LYS A 43 3.86 8.97 4.58
N GLU A 44 3.57 9.35 5.82
CA GLU A 44 4.55 9.47 6.90
C GLU A 44 5.28 8.15 7.19
N ASP A 45 4.63 7.01 6.97
CA ASP A 45 5.21 5.68 7.15
C ASP A 45 6.45 5.46 6.25
N TYR A 46 6.54 6.16 5.12
CA TYR A 46 7.65 6.05 4.17
C TYR A 46 8.74 7.10 4.36
N THR A 47 8.53 8.07 5.25
CA THR A 47 9.46 9.20 5.39
C THR A 47 10.83 8.74 5.90
N GLY A 48 10.92 7.62 6.64
CA GLY A 48 12.16 7.05 7.15
C GLY A 48 13.20 6.66 6.09
N ILE A 49 12.84 6.62 4.81
CA ILE A 49 13.74 6.32 3.68
C ILE A 49 15.04 7.13 3.70
N VAL A 50 15.01 8.38 4.16
CA VAL A 50 16.19 9.26 4.19
C VAL A 50 17.28 8.83 5.16
N ASN A 51 16.97 7.91 6.08
CA ASN A 51 17.93 7.39 7.04
C ASN A 51 18.79 6.25 6.47
N PHE A 52 18.55 5.85 5.21
CA PHE A 52 19.17 4.69 4.58
C PHE A 52 19.94 5.11 3.32
N PRO A 53 21.29 5.23 3.38
CA PRO A 53 22.12 5.78 2.30
C PRO A 53 21.97 5.09 0.94
N ARG A 54 21.53 3.83 0.92
CA ARG A 54 21.28 3.10 -0.33
C ARG A 54 20.19 3.71 -1.20
N PHE A 55 19.30 4.51 -0.61
CA PHE A 55 18.28 5.25 -1.37
C PHE A 55 18.76 6.63 -1.79
N ASP A 56 20.01 7.03 -1.51
CA ASP A 56 20.52 8.34 -1.92
C ASP A 56 20.53 8.44 -3.46
N GLY A 57 20.08 9.60 -3.95
CA GLY A 57 19.92 9.87 -5.38
C GLY A 57 18.64 9.32 -6.01
N HIS A 58 17.90 8.41 -5.35
CA HIS A 58 16.58 8.01 -5.82
C HIS A 58 15.54 9.09 -5.51
N PRO A 59 14.88 9.67 -6.53
CA PRO A 59 13.66 10.41 -6.29
C PRO A 59 12.62 9.49 -5.65
N PHE A 60 11.76 10.03 -4.81
CA PHE A 60 10.61 9.26 -4.35
C PHE A 60 9.38 10.12 -4.19
N LEU A 61 8.23 9.46 -4.21
CA LEU A 61 6.96 10.04 -3.87
C LEU A 61 6.13 9.05 -3.04
N ALA A 62 5.66 9.53 -1.89
CA ALA A 62 4.61 8.89 -1.10
C ALA A 62 3.46 9.88 -0.96
N TYR A 63 2.21 9.44 -1.07
CA TYR A 63 1.04 10.30 -0.90
C TYR A 63 -0.02 9.65 -0.03
N ASP A 64 -0.81 10.47 0.67
CA ASP A 64 -2.00 9.98 1.36
C ASP A 64 -3.07 9.66 0.32
N ALA A 65 -3.59 8.44 0.28
CA ALA A 65 -4.68 8.07 -0.60
C ALA A 65 -5.93 8.94 -0.35
N PRO A 66 -6.78 9.20 -1.35
CA PRO A 66 -8.04 9.92 -1.16
C PRO A 66 -8.86 9.31 -0.02
N GLY A 67 -9.32 10.12 0.93
CA GLY A 67 -10.02 9.62 2.13
C GLY A 67 -9.12 9.34 3.34
N PHE A 68 -7.80 9.39 3.17
CA PHE A 68 -6.82 9.11 4.22
C PHE A 68 -5.94 10.32 4.54
N GLY A 69 -5.43 10.37 5.77
CA GLY A 69 -4.50 11.39 6.25
C GLY A 69 -4.95 12.82 5.91
N GLN A 70 -4.09 13.53 5.17
CA GLN A 70 -4.32 14.92 4.77
C GLN A 70 -4.95 15.06 3.38
N SER A 71 -5.21 13.95 2.67
CA SER A 71 -5.85 13.97 1.36
C SER A 71 -7.38 14.02 1.44
N ARG A 72 -8.01 14.62 0.43
CA ARG A 72 -9.46 14.79 0.34
C ARG A 72 -9.98 14.40 -1.05
N CYS A 73 -11.21 13.90 -1.09
CA CYS A 73 -11.96 13.63 -2.31
C CYS A 73 -13.33 14.27 -2.17
N GLN A 74 -13.88 14.79 -3.26
CA GLN A 74 -15.24 15.32 -3.29
C GLN A 74 -16.30 14.27 -2.93
N ASN A 75 -16.11 13.03 -3.36
CA ASN A 75 -17.02 11.92 -3.10
C ASN A 75 -16.25 10.69 -2.62
N LEU A 76 -16.23 10.49 -1.31
CA LEU A 76 -15.50 9.39 -0.68
C LEU A 76 -16.09 8.00 -0.99
N HIS A 77 -17.39 7.91 -1.25
CA HIS A 77 -18.05 6.63 -1.59
C HIS A 77 -17.62 6.06 -2.95
N LYS A 78 -17.01 6.90 -3.81
CA LYS A 78 -16.43 6.44 -5.08
C LYS A 78 -14.98 5.98 -4.96
N VAL A 79 -14.36 6.17 -3.80
CA VAL A 79 -12.97 5.77 -3.60
C VAL A 79 -12.94 4.26 -3.32
N ASP A 80 -12.73 3.50 -4.38
CA ASP A 80 -12.48 2.06 -4.37
C ASP A 80 -11.07 1.75 -4.89
N ILE A 81 -10.64 0.48 -4.93
CA ILE A 81 -9.30 0.13 -5.44
C ILE A 81 -9.08 0.62 -6.89
N THR A 82 -10.10 0.58 -7.75
CA THR A 82 -9.98 1.06 -9.13
C THR A 82 -9.73 2.57 -9.17
N PHE A 83 -10.43 3.33 -8.33
CA PHE A 83 -10.22 4.77 -8.16
C PHE A 83 -8.80 5.06 -7.64
N LEU A 84 -8.29 4.26 -6.71
CA LEU A 84 -6.93 4.40 -6.20
C LEU A 84 -5.86 4.12 -7.29
N VAL A 85 -6.08 3.12 -8.15
CA VAL A 85 -5.20 2.85 -9.32
C VAL A 85 -5.20 4.04 -10.28
N LYS A 86 -6.37 4.59 -10.62
CA LYS A 86 -6.49 5.78 -11.48
C LYS A 86 -5.85 7.01 -10.85
N THR A 87 -5.96 7.16 -9.53
CA THR A 87 -5.27 8.20 -8.77
C THR A 87 -3.76 8.06 -8.90
N ALA A 88 -3.21 6.85 -8.75
CA ALA A 88 -1.78 6.59 -8.90
C ALA A 88 -1.30 6.91 -10.32
N LEU A 89 -2.06 6.55 -11.36
CA LEU A 89 -1.76 6.93 -12.74
C LEU A 89 -1.67 8.46 -12.92
N LYS A 90 -2.63 9.21 -12.37
CA LYS A 90 -2.62 10.68 -12.43
C LYS A 90 -1.40 11.26 -11.71
N VAL A 91 -1.03 10.70 -10.56
CA VAL A 91 0.18 11.10 -9.84
C VAL A 91 1.43 10.88 -10.71
N LEU A 92 1.56 9.69 -11.32
CA LEU A 92 2.67 9.36 -12.21
C LEU A 92 2.78 10.30 -13.42
N GLU A 93 1.65 10.71 -14.01
CA GLU A 93 1.59 11.71 -15.08
C GLU A 93 2.10 13.09 -14.60
N LEU A 94 1.62 13.55 -13.44
CA LEU A 94 1.97 14.86 -12.89
C LEU A 94 3.45 14.99 -12.54
N VAL A 95 4.03 13.93 -11.99
CA VAL A 95 5.43 13.90 -11.54
C VAL A 95 6.39 13.33 -12.58
N LYS A 96 5.87 12.91 -13.73
CA LYS A 96 6.62 12.44 -14.91
C LYS A 96 7.55 11.27 -14.60
N PHE A 97 7.13 10.36 -13.74
CA PHE A 97 7.87 9.11 -13.48
C PHE A 97 7.63 8.13 -14.63
N GLU A 98 8.44 8.18 -15.68
CA GLU A 98 8.28 7.31 -16.85
C GLU A 98 8.49 5.83 -16.52
N ARG A 99 9.57 5.50 -15.79
CA ARG A 99 9.82 4.19 -15.18
C ARG A 99 10.12 4.37 -13.69
N PHE A 100 9.68 3.44 -12.84
CA PHE A 100 9.79 3.58 -11.39
C PHE A 100 9.80 2.23 -10.68
N HIS A 101 10.36 2.20 -9.46
CA HIS A 101 10.16 1.11 -8.52
C HIS A 101 8.85 1.33 -7.76
N LEU A 102 8.08 0.26 -7.57
CA LEU A 102 6.78 0.31 -6.93
C LEU A 102 6.81 -0.44 -5.60
N VAL A 103 6.34 0.22 -4.54
CA VAL A 103 6.22 -0.37 -3.20
C VAL A 103 4.81 -0.11 -2.69
N GLY A 104 4.08 -1.17 -2.36
CA GLY A 104 2.72 -1.07 -1.83
C GLY A 104 2.57 -1.85 -0.54
N HIS A 105 1.80 -1.32 0.42
CA HIS A 105 1.44 -2.04 1.65
C HIS A 105 -0.05 -2.32 1.70
N SER A 106 -0.46 -3.57 1.94
CA SER A 106 -1.86 -3.97 2.16
C SER A 106 -2.80 -3.44 1.06
N MET A 107 -3.74 -2.55 1.38
CA MET A 107 -4.56 -1.83 0.38
C MET A 107 -3.72 -1.22 -0.76
N GLY A 108 -2.58 -0.61 -0.42
CA GLY A 108 -1.62 -0.06 -1.38
C GLY A 108 -0.83 -1.14 -2.13
N GLY A 109 -0.65 -2.33 -1.55
CA GLY A 109 -0.09 -3.51 -2.23
C GLY A 109 -1.02 -4.04 -3.31
N LEU A 110 -2.30 -4.21 -3.00
CA LEU A 110 -3.32 -4.54 -3.99
C LEU A 110 -3.45 -3.47 -5.08
N THR A 111 -3.46 -2.19 -4.70
CA THR A 111 -3.47 -1.07 -5.66
C THR A 111 -2.22 -1.11 -6.55
N ALA A 112 -1.05 -1.39 -5.98
CA ALA A 112 0.20 -1.51 -6.71
C ALA A 112 0.21 -2.70 -7.69
N LEU A 113 -0.32 -3.86 -7.29
CA LEU A 113 -0.48 -5.02 -8.18
C LEU A 113 -1.33 -4.66 -9.40
N MET A 114 -2.51 -4.07 -9.17
CA MET A 114 -3.41 -3.67 -10.25
C MET A 114 -2.79 -2.59 -11.15
N LEU A 115 -2.03 -1.65 -10.58
CA LEU A 115 -1.28 -0.65 -11.34
C LEU A 115 -0.18 -1.29 -12.19
N ALA A 116 0.60 -2.21 -11.62
CA ALA A 116 1.68 -2.90 -12.31
C ALA A 116 1.19 -3.79 -13.46
N GLN A 117 -0.01 -4.36 -13.33
CA GLN A 117 -0.65 -5.08 -14.44
C GLN A 117 -1.04 -4.18 -15.61
N LEU A 118 -1.44 -2.94 -15.31
CA LEU A 118 -1.91 -2.00 -16.32
C LEU A 118 -0.77 -1.35 -17.11
N ILE A 119 0.38 -1.13 -16.47
CA ILE A 119 1.57 -0.49 -17.05
C ILE A 119 2.87 -1.25 -16.72
N PRO A 120 2.96 -2.55 -17.02
CA PRO A 120 4.07 -3.40 -16.59
C PRO A 120 5.44 -2.94 -17.13
N GLU A 121 5.47 -2.29 -18.29
CA GLU A 121 6.69 -1.75 -18.91
C GLU A 121 7.31 -0.58 -18.13
N ARG A 122 6.51 0.09 -17.30
CA ARG A 122 6.94 1.22 -16.47
C ARG A 122 7.45 0.81 -15.09
N VAL A 123 7.13 -0.40 -14.63
CA VAL A 123 7.52 -0.87 -13.28
C VAL A 123 8.85 -1.62 -13.35
N LEU A 124 9.88 -1.08 -12.69
CA LEU A 124 11.23 -1.65 -12.63
C LEU A 124 11.31 -2.83 -11.66
N SER A 125 10.70 -2.69 -10.50
CA SER A 125 10.55 -3.75 -9.49
C SER A 125 9.27 -3.51 -8.70
N PHE A 126 8.66 -4.58 -8.21
CA PHE A 126 7.52 -4.49 -7.31
C PHE A 126 7.84 -5.12 -5.95
N THR A 127 7.69 -4.34 -4.87
CA THR A 127 7.68 -4.84 -3.50
C THR A 127 6.26 -4.79 -2.98
N ASP A 128 5.65 -5.96 -2.80
CA ASP A 128 4.35 -6.10 -2.16
C ASP A 128 4.55 -6.40 -0.68
N ILE A 129 4.00 -5.54 0.19
CA ILE A 129 4.07 -5.70 1.64
C ILE A 129 2.67 -6.11 2.11
N GLU A 130 2.43 -7.42 2.15
CA GLU A 130 1.15 -8.04 2.54
C GLU A 130 -0.08 -7.40 1.88
N GLY A 131 0.04 -7.03 0.60
CA GLY A 131 -1.10 -6.78 -0.27
C GLY A 131 -1.79 -8.08 -0.65
N ASN A 132 -3.08 -7.96 -1.01
CA ASN A 132 -3.85 -9.13 -1.38
C ASN A 132 -3.35 -9.70 -2.70
N ILE A 133 -2.92 -10.97 -2.68
CA ILE A 133 -2.63 -11.78 -3.86
C ILE A 133 -3.46 -13.08 -3.88
N ALA A 134 -4.15 -13.40 -2.79
CA ALA A 134 -5.06 -14.51 -2.64
C ALA A 134 -6.30 -14.14 -1.79
N PRO A 135 -7.41 -14.91 -1.86
CA PRO A 135 -8.59 -14.68 -1.03
C PRO A 135 -8.33 -14.70 0.48
N GLU A 136 -7.32 -15.46 0.94
CA GLU A 136 -6.96 -15.58 2.35
C GLU A 136 -6.39 -14.28 2.95
N ASP A 137 -5.78 -13.42 2.14
CA ASP A 137 -5.25 -12.11 2.57
C ASP A 137 -6.36 -11.14 2.99
N CYS A 138 -7.58 -11.38 2.52
CA CYS A 138 -8.70 -10.47 2.71
C CYS A 138 -9.39 -10.62 4.08
N PHE A 139 -8.82 -11.37 5.03
CA PHE A 139 -9.45 -11.70 6.32
C PHE A 139 -10.00 -10.47 7.08
N LEU A 140 -9.21 -9.40 7.19
CA LEU A 140 -9.62 -8.17 7.89
C LEU A 140 -10.74 -7.43 7.15
N SER A 141 -10.56 -7.25 5.83
CA SER A 141 -11.47 -6.50 4.97
C SER A 141 -12.82 -7.20 4.77
N ARG A 142 -12.83 -8.54 4.74
CA ARG A 142 -14.01 -9.36 4.45
C ARG A 142 -15.15 -9.14 5.45
N GLN A 143 -14.85 -8.75 6.68
CA GLN A 143 -15.86 -8.47 7.71
C GLN A 143 -16.88 -7.40 7.29
N ILE A 144 -16.55 -6.48 6.37
CA ILE A 144 -17.49 -5.44 5.89
C ILE A 144 -18.76 -6.03 5.25
N VAL A 145 -18.66 -7.24 4.68
CA VAL A 145 -19.79 -7.88 3.97
C VAL A 145 -20.84 -8.44 4.92
N GLU A 146 -20.48 -8.61 6.20
CA GLU A 146 -21.37 -9.09 7.25
C GLU A 146 -22.19 -7.96 7.88
N TYR A 147 -21.87 -6.70 7.56
CA TYR A 147 -22.50 -5.51 8.13
C TYR A 147 -23.41 -4.81 7.11
N ASP A 148 -24.62 -4.46 7.56
CA ASP A 148 -25.57 -3.67 6.78
C ASP A 148 -25.00 -2.30 6.40
N ARG A 149 -25.42 -1.77 5.25
CA ARG A 149 -24.91 -0.47 4.73
C ARG A 149 -25.14 0.71 5.67
N GLU A 150 -26.16 0.64 6.52
CA GLU A 150 -26.48 1.71 7.49
C GLU A 150 -25.57 1.65 8.75
N SER A 151 -24.65 0.69 8.82
CA SER A 151 -23.85 0.41 10.02
C SER A 151 -22.34 0.64 9.86
N ASP A 152 -21.91 1.47 8.91
CA ASP A 152 -20.48 1.71 8.63
C ASP A 152 -19.71 2.29 9.83
N GLU A 153 -20.34 3.18 10.60
CA GLU A 153 -19.76 3.71 11.85
C GLU A 153 -19.55 2.61 12.90
N GLN A 154 -20.54 1.72 13.04
CA GLN A 154 -20.45 0.58 13.95
C GLN A 154 -19.38 -0.41 13.49
N PHE A 155 -19.37 -0.74 12.20
CA PHE A 155 -18.34 -1.59 11.60
C PHE A 155 -16.94 -1.03 11.89
N PHE A 156 -16.72 0.27 11.65
CA PHE A 156 -15.42 0.88 11.84
C PHE A 156 -15.01 0.90 13.32
N THR A 157 -15.96 1.17 14.22
CA THR A 157 -15.75 1.08 15.68
C THR A 157 -15.34 -0.33 16.10
N ASP A 158 -16.06 -1.35 15.63
CA ASP A 158 -15.76 -2.75 15.97
C ASP A 158 -14.43 -3.20 15.33
N PHE A 159 -14.13 -2.75 14.12
CA PHE A 159 -12.86 -3.00 13.45
C PHE A 159 -11.69 -2.44 14.27
N ILE A 160 -11.79 -1.20 14.73
CA ILE A 160 -10.79 -0.59 15.62
C ILE A 160 -10.66 -1.40 16.91
N GLN A 161 -11.77 -1.78 17.54
CA GLN A 161 -11.75 -2.53 18.79
C GLN A 161 -11.08 -3.89 18.62
N ARG A 162 -11.48 -4.69 17.61
CA ARG A 162 -10.88 -6.00 17.31
C ARG A 162 -9.38 -5.86 17.03
N THR A 163 -9.00 -4.90 16.21
CA THR A 163 -7.59 -4.66 15.87
C THR A 163 -6.78 -4.24 17.09
N SER A 164 -7.36 -3.43 17.98
CA SER A 164 -6.71 -3.00 19.22
C SER A 164 -6.45 -4.14 20.22
N GLN A 165 -7.24 -5.21 20.13
CA GLN A 165 -7.18 -6.37 21.02
C GLN A 165 -6.40 -7.54 20.41
N SER A 166 -5.95 -7.44 19.15
CA SER A 166 -5.08 -8.46 18.55
C SER A 166 -3.75 -8.55 19.30
N ALA A 167 -3.21 -9.77 19.40
CA ALA A 167 -1.89 -10.03 19.95
C ALA A 167 -0.75 -9.71 18.96
N ASP A 168 -1.06 -9.31 17.73
CA ASP A 168 -0.07 -9.07 16.69
C ASP A 168 0.76 -7.80 16.93
N TYR A 169 2.01 -7.84 16.50
CA TYR A 169 2.91 -6.69 16.60
C TYR A 169 2.30 -5.47 15.93
N ALA A 170 2.36 -4.34 16.66
CA ALA A 170 1.90 -3.02 16.25
C ALA A 170 0.39 -2.87 15.95
N SER A 171 -0.44 -3.91 16.09
CA SER A 171 -1.89 -3.80 15.83
C SER A 171 -2.58 -2.78 16.74
N ALA A 172 -2.27 -2.74 18.03
CA ALA A 172 -2.81 -1.74 18.94
C ALA A 172 -2.37 -0.29 18.60
N LEU A 173 -1.12 -0.12 18.18
CA LEU A 173 -0.59 1.20 17.76
C LEU A 173 -1.27 1.67 16.47
N TYR A 174 -1.42 0.77 15.50
CA TYR A 174 -2.15 1.03 14.27
C TYR A 174 -3.61 1.42 14.56
N ALA A 175 -4.32 0.61 15.35
CA ALA A 175 -5.72 0.83 15.70
C ALA A 175 -5.97 2.19 16.36
N ALA A 176 -5.07 2.60 17.27
CA ALA A 176 -5.16 3.89 17.97
C ALA A 176 -5.09 5.09 17.01
N SER A 177 -4.51 4.93 15.83
CA SER A 177 -4.34 6.02 14.86
C SER A 177 -5.47 6.13 13.82
N LEU A 178 -6.30 5.09 13.69
CA LEU A 178 -7.36 5.00 12.68
C LEU A 178 -8.37 6.16 12.71
N PRO A 179 -8.92 6.58 13.88
CA PRO A 179 -9.89 7.69 13.92
C PRO A 179 -9.34 9.04 13.43
N HIS A 180 -8.01 9.18 13.37
CA HIS A 180 -7.35 10.42 12.95
C HIS A 180 -6.88 10.38 11.49
N LYS A 181 -6.83 9.19 10.89
CA LYS A 181 -6.23 8.96 9.57
C LYS A 181 -7.24 8.49 8.52
N VAL A 182 -8.45 8.09 8.91
CA VAL A 182 -9.47 7.56 7.99
C VAL A 182 -10.72 8.40 8.05
N GLN A 183 -11.23 8.82 6.88
CA GLN A 183 -12.57 9.40 6.77
C GLN A 183 -13.60 8.28 6.60
N LEU A 184 -14.62 8.24 7.46
CA LEU A 184 -15.56 7.12 7.55
C LEU A 184 -16.19 6.70 6.21
N ASP A 185 -16.52 7.66 5.36
CA ASP A 185 -17.24 7.40 4.09
C ASP A 185 -16.43 6.59 3.06
N VAL A 186 -15.11 6.45 3.25
CA VAL A 186 -14.23 5.64 2.38
C VAL A 186 -14.18 4.16 2.77
N VAL A 187 -14.62 3.84 3.99
CA VAL A 187 -14.42 2.53 4.62
C VAL A 187 -15.07 1.43 3.80
N ARG A 188 -16.37 1.57 3.51
CA ARG A 188 -17.12 0.52 2.80
C ARG A 188 -16.67 0.34 1.36
N SER A 189 -16.44 1.42 0.61
CA SER A 189 -16.08 1.34 -0.81
C SER A 189 -14.72 0.68 -1.01
N VAL A 190 -13.73 1.02 -0.18
CA VAL A 190 -12.42 0.39 -0.20
C VAL A 190 -12.52 -1.08 0.21
N PHE A 191 -13.08 -1.38 1.38
CA PHE A 191 -13.13 -2.77 1.84
C PHE A 191 -13.94 -3.68 0.91
N SER A 192 -15.10 -3.22 0.40
CA SER A 192 -15.91 -4.03 -0.51
C SER A 192 -15.18 -4.32 -1.83
N SER A 193 -14.46 -3.35 -2.39
CA SER A 193 -13.68 -3.57 -3.61
C SER A 193 -12.45 -4.44 -3.38
N MET A 194 -11.82 -4.38 -2.20
CA MET A 194 -10.77 -5.34 -1.83
C MET A 194 -11.30 -6.76 -1.80
N VAL A 195 -12.49 -7.00 -1.22
CA VAL A 195 -13.13 -8.32 -1.19
C VAL A 195 -13.42 -8.82 -2.61
N GLU A 196 -14.09 -7.99 -3.42
CA GLU A 196 -14.43 -8.32 -4.80
C GLU A 196 -13.19 -8.73 -5.61
N LEU A 197 -12.11 -7.94 -5.54
CA LEU A 197 -10.87 -8.24 -6.24
C LEU A 197 -10.18 -9.50 -5.68
N SER A 198 -10.24 -9.73 -4.37
CA SER A 198 -9.63 -10.91 -3.76
C SER A 198 -10.33 -12.19 -4.20
N ASP A 199 -11.65 -12.17 -4.32
CA ASP A 199 -12.44 -13.35 -4.67
C ASP A 199 -12.53 -13.59 -6.18
N HIS A 200 -12.47 -12.53 -6.99
CA HIS A 200 -12.80 -12.60 -8.42
C HIS A 200 -11.72 -12.04 -9.35
N GLY A 201 -10.71 -11.32 -8.82
CA GLY A 201 -9.67 -10.64 -9.59
C GLY A 201 -8.50 -11.52 -10.06
N GLN A 202 -8.51 -12.83 -9.76
CA GLN A 202 -7.44 -13.78 -10.12
C GLN A 202 -6.04 -13.30 -9.69
N LEU A 203 -5.95 -12.65 -8.53
CA LEU A 203 -4.79 -11.88 -8.10
C LEU A 203 -3.48 -12.66 -8.09
N MET A 204 -3.51 -13.96 -7.75
CA MET A 204 -2.32 -14.82 -7.78
C MET A 204 -1.74 -14.95 -9.20
N ALA A 205 -2.59 -15.24 -10.19
CA ALA A 205 -2.18 -15.33 -11.59
C ALA A 205 -1.67 -13.96 -12.09
N CYS A 206 -2.34 -12.89 -11.66
CA CYS A 206 -1.94 -11.52 -11.93
C CYS A 206 -0.54 -11.20 -11.41
N PHE A 207 -0.28 -11.52 -10.14
CA PHE A 207 0.99 -11.27 -9.46
C PHE A 207 2.13 -12.09 -10.07
N LEU A 208 1.92 -13.38 -10.31
CA LEU A 208 2.92 -14.26 -10.92
C LEU A 208 3.21 -13.89 -12.39
N GLY A 209 2.22 -13.36 -13.12
CA GLY A 209 2.34 -12.97 -14.53
C GLY A 209 3.07 -11.65 -14.78
N LEU A 210 3.33 -10.84 -13.75
CA LEU A 210 4.08 -9.59 -13.90
C LEU A 210 5.51 -9.85 -14.41
N PRO A 211 6.05 -9.08 -15.37
CA PRO A 211 7.34 -9.40 -16.00
C PRO A 211 8.58 -8.90 -15.24
N MET A 212 8.41 -8.05 -14.22
CA MET A 212 9.53 -7.48 -13.45
C MET A 212 9.88 -8.30 -12.20
N PRO A 213 11.04 -8.07 -11.58
CA PRO A 213 11.37 -8.60 -10.26
C PRO A 213 10.32 -8.24 -9.22
N LYS A 214 9.94 -9.25 -8.42
CA LYS A 214 8.90 -9.15 -7.40
C LYS A 214 9.44 -9.63 -6.06
N MET A 215 9.09 -8.89 -5.02
CA MET A 215 9.28 -9.29 -3.64
C MET A 215 7.93 -9.32 -2.94
N PHE A 216 7.65 -10.40 -2.22
CA PHE A 216 6.55 -10.47 -1.26
C PHE A 216 7.13 -10.39 0.15
N MET A 217 6.84 -9.30 0.84
CA MET A 217 7.30 -9.01 2.19
C MET A 217 6.18 -9.28 3.19
N PHE A 218 6.50 -10.04 4.23
CA PHE A 218 5.54 -10.45 5.25
C PHE A 218 6.17 -10.48 6.64
N GLY A 219 5.35 -10.28 7.67
CA GLY A 219 5.77 -10.42 9.06
C GLY A 219 6.00 -11.87 9.44
N GLU A 220 6.90 -12.14 10.38
CA GLU A 220 7.10 -13.48 10.94
C GLU A 220 5.82 -14.13 11.46
N GLN A 221 4.86 -13.36 12.01
CA GLN A 221 3.58 -13.92 12.47
C GLN A 221 2.70 -14.45 11.32
N ASN A 222 3.01 -14.06 10.08
CA ASN A 222 2.29 -14.43 8.86
C ASN A 222 3.05 -15.47 8.03
N ASP A 223 4.04 -16.16 8.61
CA ASP A 223 4.78 -17.24 7.93
C ASP A 223 3.97 -18.51 7.65
N HIS A 224 2.71 -18.53 8.09
CA HIS A 224 1.74 -19.59 7.88
C HIS A 224 0.87 -19.41 6.62
N LEU A 225 1.05 -18.32 5.86
CA LEU A 225 0.33 -18.08 4.61
C LEU A 225 0.55 -19.25 3.63
N SER A 226 -0.53 -19.78 3.09
CA SER A 226 -0.51 -21.09 2.42
C SER A 226 0.17 -21.06 1.05
N TYR A 227 0.27 -19.88 0.44
CA TYR A 227 0.83 -19.69 -0.89
C TYR A 227 2.31 -19.33 -0.91
N LEU A 228 2.99 -19.17 0.23
CA LEU A 228 4.39 -18.69 0.27
C LEU A 228 5.35 -19.57 -0.55
N GLU A 229 5.30 -20.89 -0.34
CA GLU A 229 6.10 -21.85 -1.12
C GLU A 229 5.75 -21.80 -2.61
N HIS A 230 4.47 -21.61 -2.93
CA HIS A 230 4.00 -21.53 -4.31
C HIS A 230 4.54 -20.30 -5.04
N ILE A 231 4.48 -19.11 -4.44
CA ILE A 231 4.99 -17.90 -5.09
C ILE A 231 6.53 -17.92 -5.20
N GLU A 232 7.22 -18.47 -4.20
CA GLU A 232 8.67 -18.63 -4.23
C GLU A 232 9.11 -19.56 -5.37
N SER A 233 8.41 -20.69 -5.56
CA SER A 233 8.70 -21.60 -6.67
C SER A 233 8.46 -20.98 -8.06
N HIS A 234 7.75 -19.85 -8.12
CA HIS A 234 7.50 -19.06 -9.33
C HIS A 234 8.37 -17.80 -9.43
N GLY A 235 9.47 -17.75 -8.67
CA GLY A 235 10.51 -16.71 -8.81
C GLY A 235 10.22 -15.42 -8.05
N VAL A 236 9.25 -15.42 -7.14
CA VAL A 236 9.02 -14.30 -6.22
C VAL A 236 10.03 -14.38 -5.07
N THR A 237 10.69 -13.26 -4.76
CA THR A 237 11.58 -13.18 -3.60
C THR A 237 10.76 -13.04 -2.33
N LEU A 238 10.88 -13.98 -1.39
CA LEU A 238 10.26 -13.88 -0.08
C LEU A 238 11.10 -13.01 0.87
N ALA A 239 10.45 -12.08 1.56
CA ALA A 239 11.09 -11.18 2.52
C ALA A 239 10.37 -11.24 3.87
N LYS A 240 10.70 -12.25 4.69
CA LYS A 240 10.22 -12.36 6.07
C LYS A 240 10.86 -11.32 6.98
N ILE A 241 10.03 -10.58 7.73
CA ILE A 241 10.47 -9.56 8.69
C ILE A 241 10.37 -10.11 10.12
N PRO A 242 11.49 -10.19 10.87
CA PRO A 242 11.49 -10.77 12.22
C PRO A 242 10.80 -9.85 13.23
N TYR A 243 10.15 -10.44 14.25
CA TYR A 243 9.39 -9.74 15.29
C TYR A 243 8.33 -8.78 14.72
N CYS A 244 7.58 -9.26 13.73
CA CYS A 244 6.65 -8.44 12.97
C CYS A 244 5.37 -9.22 12.63
N GLY A 245 4.24 -8.52 12.72
CA GLY A 245 2.97 -8.92 12.12
C GLY A 245 2.74 -8.13 10.83
N HIS A 246 1.53 -7.59 10.65
CA HIS A 246 1.11 -6.93 9.41
C HIS A 246 1.77 -5.57 9.09
N PHE A 247 2.43 -4.96 10.08
CA PHE A 247 2.91 -3.58 10.00
C PHE A 247 4.43 -3.47 10.20
N PRO A 248 5.25 -3.80 9.19
CA PRO A 248 6.71 -3.76 9.31
C PRO A 248 7.27 -2.36 9.50
N MET A 249 6.58 -1.32 9.01
CA MET A 249 6.93 0.09 9.26
C MET A 249 6.87 0.48 10.74
N TYR A 250 6.05 -0.21 11.54
CA TYR A 250 5.93 0.02 12.98
C TYR A 250 6.75 -0.96 13.80
N SER A 251 6.75 -2.24 13.39
CA SER A 251 7.36 -3.32 14.17
C SER A 251 8.88 -3.38 13.96
N ASN A 252 9.34 -3.28 12.71
CA ASN A 252 10.75 -3.42 12.38
C ASN A 252 11.11 -2.63 11.11
N PRO A 253 11.09 -1.28 11.18
CA PRO A 253 11.31 -0.44 10.01
C PRO A 253 12.71 -0.63 9.41
N VAL A 254 13.72 -0.95 10.23
CA VAL A 254 15.08 -1.18 9.72
C VAL A 254 15.13 -2.39 8.80
N ALA A 255 14.53 -3.53 9.18
CA ALA A 255 14.48 -4.71 8.33
C ALA A 255 13.64 -4.46 7.06
N MET A 256 12.49 -3.78 7.19
CA MET A 256 11.66 -3.36 6.05
C MET A 256 12.49 -2.56 5.03
N TRP A 257 13.16 -1.51 5.53
CA TRP A 257 14.04 -0.65 4.76
C TRP A 257 15.36 -1.30 4.39
N GLN A 258 15.65 -2.54 4.76
CA GLN A 258 16.74 -3.38 4.22
C GLN A 258 16.24 -4.31 3.11
N LYS A 259 15.00 -4.79 3.18
CA LYS A 259 14.41 -5.60 2.11
C LYS A 259 13.98 -4.79 0.88
N ILE A 260 13.35 -3.63 1.03
CA ILE A 260 12.89 -2.81 -0.12
C ILE A 260 14.01 -2.50 -1.14
N GLY A 261 15.11 -1.94 -0.68
CA GLY A 261 16.30 -1.64 -1.47
C GLY A 261 17.16 -2.84 -1.87
N GLU A 262 17.00 -4.03 -1.26
CA GLU A 262 17.58 -5.26 -1.84
C GLU A 262 16.84 -5.56 -3.15
N ASN A 263 15.51 -5.46 -3.16
CA ASN A 263 14.69 -5.63 -4.36
C ASN A 263 15.00 -4.57 -5.44
N ILE A 264 15.09 -3.29 -5.04
CA ILE A 264 15.41 -2.19 -5.97
C ILE A 264 16.79 -2.37 -6.61
N SER A 265 17.77 -2.87 -5.85
CA SER A 265 19.14 -3.07 -6.37
C SER A 265 19.28 -4.29 -7.27
N ALA A 266 18.27 -5.17 -7.30
CA ALA A 266 18.26 -6.40 -8.10
C ALA A 266 17.58 -6.24 -9.48
N ALA A 267 16.93 -5.11 -9.73
CA ALA A 267 16.23 -4.79 -10.98
C ALA A 267 17.10 -3.99 -11.95
#